data_AF-A0A853FNA2-F1
#
_entry.id   AF-A0A853FNA2-F1
#
_cell.length_a   1.000
_cell.length_b   1.000
_cell.length_c   1.000
_cell.angle_alpha   90.00
_cell.angle_beta   90.00
_cell.angle_gamma   90.00
#
_symmetry.space_group_name_H-M   'P 1'
#
loop_
_entity.id
_entity.type
_entity.pdbx_description
1 polymer ?
#
loop_
_entity_poly.entity_id
_entity_poly.type
_entity_poly.pdbx_seq_one_letter_code
_entity_poly.pdbx_strand_id
1 'polypeptide(L)'
;MRRSYPARRIPQGAILIGAVFVAVSLAMAVGHFGLGLPIHDRNTGQPSSELGIAVLLLVFGGVGLLLVLLGSAILRLAARHHREQAARSNGG
;
A
#
# COMPACT_ATOMS: atom_id res chain seq x y z
N MET A 1 -31.65 -2.60 5.37
CA MET A 1 -30.37 -1.89 5.63
C MET A 1 -29.24 -2.91 5.75
N ARG A 2 -28.39 -3.08 4.72
CA ARG A 2 -27.21 -3.96 4.79
C ARG A 2 -26.18 -3.33 5.74
N ARG A 3 -26.04 -3.86 6.96
CA ARG A 3 -24.90 -3.56 7.83
C ARG A 3 -23.63 -3.91 7.06
N SER A 4 -22.91 -2.89 6.61
CA SER A 4 -21.57 -3.08 6.04
C SER A 4 -20.70 -3.67 7.14
N TYR A 5 -20.40 -4.96 7.07
CA TYR A 5 -19.56 -5.62 8.07
C TYR A 5 -18.20 -4.90 8.18
N PRO A 6 -17.77 -4.50 9.39
CA PRO A 6 -16.50 -3.81 9.60
C PRO A 6 -15.28 -4.64 9.13
N ALA A 7 -15.43 -5.96 9.01
CA ALA A 7 -14.39 -6.89 8.58
C ALA A 7 -13.77 -6.62 7.19
N ARG A 8 -14.50 -5.94 6.29
CA ARG A 8 -13.95 -5.56 4.96
C ARG A 8 -13.31 -4.18 4.91
N ARG A 9 -13.70 -3.26 5.81
CA ARG A 9 -13.27 -1.86 5.73
C ARG A 9 -11.81 -1.67 6.11
N ILE A 10 -11.36 -2.39 7.13
CA ILE A 10 -9.97 -2.32 7.62
C ILE A 10 -8.95 -2.77 6.55
N PRO A 11 -9.08 -3.96 5.93
CA PRO A 11 -8.13 -4.38 4.90
C PRO A 11 -8.23 -3.54 3.61
N GLN A 12 -9.42 -3.04 3.27
CA GLN A 12 -9.56 -2.08 2.15
C GLN A 12 -8.86 -0.76 2.43
N GLY A 13 -8.98 -0.24 3.66
CA GLY A 13 -8.25 0.95 4.10
C GLY A 13 -6.73 0.75 4.03
N ALA A 14 -6.23 -0.40 4.48
CA ALA A 14 -4.82 -0.73 4.37
C ALA A 14 -4.32 -0.76 2.92
N ILE A 15 -5.10 -1.35 2.00
CA ILE A 15 -4.78 -1.34 0.56
C ILE A 15 -4.75 0.09 0.02
N LEU A 16 -5.74 0.91 0.34
CA LEU A 16 -5.83 2.27 -0.15
C LEU A 16 -4.63 3.11 0.33
N ILE A 17 -4.34 3.05 1.63
CA ILE A 17 -3.20 3.75 2.24
C ILE A 17 -1.90 3.26 1.59
N GLY A 18 -1.71 1.95 1.48
CA GLY A 18 -0.51 1.38 0.87
C GLY A 18 -0.35 1.79 -0.59
N ALA A 19 -1.43 1.81 -1.37
CA ALA A 19 -1.42 2.23 -2.77
C ALA A 19 -1.02 3.71 -2.92
N VAL A 20 -1.49 4.59 -2.03
CA VAL A 20 -1.08 6.00 -2.01
C VAL A 20 0.43 6.12 -1.75
N PHE A 21 0.96 5.38 -0.77
CA PHE A 21 2.40 5.38 -0.49
C PHE A 21 3.21 4.94 -1.72
N VAL A 22 2.83 3.83 -2.36
CA VAL A 22 3.50 3.34 -3.57
C VAL A 22 3.43 4.36 -4.70
N ALA A 23 2.26 4.95 -4.94
CA ALA A 23 2.07 5.92 -6.01
C ALA A 23 2.91 7.19 -5.80
N VAL A 24 2.95 7.71 -4.56
CA VAL A 24 3.76 8.88 -4.20
C VAL A 24 5.25 8.56 -4.33
N SER A 25 5.70 7.41 -3.82
CA SER A 25 7.09 6.98 -3.97
C SER A 25 7.48 6.85 -5.45
N LEU A 26 6.63 6.26 -6.28
CA LEU A 26 6.90 6.13 -7.71
C LEU A 26 6.96 7.50 -8.39
N ALA A 27 6.03 8.41 -8.07
CA ALA A 27 6.04 9.77 -8.61
C ALA A 27 7.31 10.53 -8.22
N MET A 28 7.76 10.42 -6.97
CA MET A 28 9.03 11.00 -6.51
C MET A 28 10.22 10.39 -7.22
N ALA A 29 10.26 9.06 -7.37
CA ALA A 29 11.35 8.37 -8.05
C ALA A 29 11.47 8.80 -9.51
N VAL A 30 10.35 8.86 -10.24
CA VAL A 30 10.32 9.34 -11.62
C VAL A 30 10.70 10.81 -11.71
N GLY A 31 10.19 11.65 -10.80
CA GLY A 31 10.54 13.07 -10.76
C GLY A 31 12.03 13.29 -10.55
N HIS A 32 12.63 12.60 -9.58
CA HIS A 32 14.03 12.79 -9.24
C HIS A 32 14.98 12.11 -10.24
N PHE A 33 14.85 10.79 -10.43
CA PHE A 33 15.77 10.01 -11.27
C PHE A 33 15.43 10.04 -12.76
N GLY A 34 14.16 10.26 -13.11
CA GLY A 34 13.72 10.32 -14.52
C GLY A 34 13.76 11.73 -15.11
N LEU A 35 13.38 12.75 -14.32
CA LEU A 35 13.26 14.14 -14.77
C LEU A 35 14.31 15.08 -14.16
N GLY A 36 15.16 14.61 -13.25
CA GLY A 36 16.22 15.41 -12.63
C GLY A 36 15.71 16.45 -11.63
N LEU A 37 14.49 16.29 -11.07
CA LEU A 37 13.94 17.24 -10.11
C LEU A 37 14.71 17.15 -8.78
N PRO A 38 15.33 18.25 -8.31
CA PRO A 38 16.10 18.23 -7.07
C PRO A 38 15.17 18.14 -5.85
N ILE A 39 15.38 17.13 -5.02
CA ILE A 39 14.72 16.99 -3.72
C ILE A 39 15.60 17.69 -2.69
N HIS A 40 15.07 18.71 -2.03
CA HIS A 40 15.82 19.49 -1.04
C HIS A 40 15.48 19.03 0.37
N ASP A 41 16.52 18.96 1.21
CA ASP A 41 16.36 18.79 2.64
C ASP A 41 15.82 20.10 3.23
N ARG A 42 14.68 20.02 3.93
CA ARG A 42 14.05 21.19 4.56
C ARG A 42 14.86 21.77 5.72
N ASN A 43 15.74 20.98 6.34
CA ASN A 43 16.53 21.41 7.49
C ASN A 43 17.76 22.21 7.07
N THR A 44 18.34 21.89 5.91
CA THR A 44 19.60 22.49 5.44
C THR A 44 19.42 23.36 4.19
N GLY A 45 18.30 23.21 3.48
CA GLY A 45 18.06 23.86 2.19
C GLY A 45 18.91 23.31 1.05
N GLN A 46 19.74 22.30 1.30
CA GLN A 46 20.63 21.69 0.32
C GLN A 46 19.93 20.53 -0.40
N PRO A 47 20.35 20.19 -1.63
CA PRO A 47 19.87 18.99 -2.30
C PRO A 47 20.21 17.75 -1.46
N SER A 48 19.21 16.89 -1.27
CA SER A 48 19.37 15.62 -0.57
C SER A 48 20.29 14.69 -1.37
N SER A 49 21.06 13.86 -0.66
CA SER A 49 21.91 12.86 -1.31
C SER A 49 21.07 11.79 -2.02
N GLU A 50 21.57 11.29 -3.15
CA GLU A 50 20.90 10.23 -3.92
C GLU A 50 20.62 8.99 -3.06
N LEU A 51 21.59 8.62 -2.20
CA LEU A 51 21.43 7.51 -1.27
C LEU A 51 20.30 7.75 -0.27
N GLY A 52 20.19 8.96 0.28
CA GLY A 52 19.12 9.33 1.21
C GLY A 52 17.74 9.23 0.55
N ILE A 53 17.64 9.72 -0.69
CA ILE A 53 16.42 9.63 -1.49
C ILE A 53 16.07 8.18 -1.80
N ALA A 54 17.05 7.36 -2.20
CA ALA A 54 16.84 5.94 -2.49
C ALA A 54 16.34 5.16 -1.27
N VAL A 55 16.95 5.40 -0.09
CA VAL A 55 16.50 4.79 1.17
C VAL A 55 15.08 5.24 1.53
N LEU A 56 14.78 6.53 1.39
CA LEU A 56 13.44 7.07 1.63
C LEU A 56 12.40 6.37 0.73
N LEU A 57 12.68 6.25 -0.56
CA LEU A 57 11.81 5.59 -1.53
C LEU A 57 11.63 4.11 -1.22
N LEU A 58 12.69 3.41 -0.83
CA LEU A 58 12.62 2.01 -0.46
C LEU A 58 11.75 1.80 0.78
N VAL A 59 11.90 2.65 1.80
CA VAL A 59 11.10 2.56 3.03
C VAL A 59 9.64 2.87 2.77
N PHE A 60 9.34 4.01 2.13
CA PHE A 60 7.96 4.41 1.86
C PHE A 60 7.27 3.47 0.86
N GLY A 61 7.95 3.13 -0.23
CA GLY A 61 7.45 2.20 -1.23
C GLY A 61 7.29 0.78 -0.66
N GLY A 62 8.24 0.33 0.14
CA GLY A 62 8.22 -0.97 0.82
C GLY A 62 7.08 -1.09 1.83
N VAL A 63 6.90 -0.08 2.70
CA VAL A 63 5.77 -0.02 3.63
C VAL A 63 4.45 0.01 2.89
N GLY A 64 4.34 0.82 1.83
CA GLY A 64 3.15 0.89 1.00
C GLY A 64 2.80 -0.46 0.36
N LEU A 65 3.79 -1.12 -0.23
CA LEU A 65 3.62 -2.44 -0.84
C LEU A 65 3.21 -3.50 0.20
N LEU A 66 3.83 -3.50 1.38
CA LEU A 66 3.47 -4.41 2.47
C LEU A 66 2.01 -4.24 2.90
N LEU A 67 1.54 -3.00 3.03
CA LEU A 67 0.14 -2.72 3.38
C LEU A 67 -0.83 -3.24 2.31
N VAL A 68 -0.51 -3.03 1.03
CA VAL A 68 -1.31 -3.55 -0.10
C VAL A 68 -1.36 -5.07 -0.08
N LEU A 69 -0.22 -5.73 0.08
CA LEU A 69 -0.13 -7.18 0.08
C LEU A 69 -0.87 -7.78 1.27
N LEU A 70 -0.69 -7.22 2.47
CA LEU A 70 -1.34 -7.71 3.69
C LEU A 70 -2.86 -7.53 3.62
N GLY A 71 -3.35 -6.34 3.24
CA GLY A 71 -4.79 -6.10 3.08
C GLY A 71 -5.40 -7.02 2.02
N SER A 72 -4.68 -7.25 0.92
CA SER A 72 -5.12 -8.17 -0.15
C SER A 72 -5.16 -9.63 0.33
N ALA A 73 -4.16 -10.07 1.10
CA ALA A 73 -4.11 -11.42 1.66
C ALA A 73 -5.28 -11.67 2.61
N ILE A 74 -5.59 -10.71 3.49
CA ILE A 74 -6.73 -10.80 4.42
C ILE A 74 -8.06 -10.90 3.65
N LEU A 75 -8.27 -10.07 2.61
CA LEU A 75 -9.48 -10.14 1.79
C LEU A 75 -9.61 -11.46 1.04
N ARG A 76 -8.51 -12.00 0.52
CA ARG A 76 -8.48 -13.31 -0.14
C ARG A 76 -8.81 -14.43 0.83
N LEU A 77 -8.26 -14.40 2.04
CA LEU A 77 -8.54 -15.40 3.07
C LEU A 77 -10.02 -15.37 3.50
N ALA A 78 -10.56 -14.18 3.76
CA ALA A 78 -11.97 -14.02 4.08
C ALA A 78 -12.89 -14.53 2.95
N ALA A 79 -12.53 -14.28 1.69
CA ALA A 79 -13.28 -14.78 0.54
C ALA A 79 -13.25 -16.30 0.43
N ARG A 80 -12.14 -16.96 0.77
CA ARG A 80 -12.04 -18.44 0.78
C ARG A 80 -12.95 -19.05 1.83
N HIS A 81 -12.92 -18.54 3.06
CA HIS A 81 -13.77 -19.05 4.14
C HIS A 81 -15.27 -18.95 3.82
N HIS A 82 -15.72 -17.84 3.20
CA HIS A 82 -17.12 -17.72 2.81
C HIS A 82 -17.53 -18.74 1.73
N ARG A 83 -16.64 -19.07 0.80
CA ARG A 83 -16.92 -20.09 -0.24
C ARG A 83 -17.01 -21.49 0.36
N GLU A 84 -16.12 -21.83 1.30
CA GLU A 84 -16.15 -23.12 2.00
C GLU A 84 -17.41 -23.29 2.85
N GLN A 85 -17.85 -22.23 3.54
CA GLN A 85 -19.09 -22.25 4.30
C GLN A 85 -20.32 -22.43 3.41
N ALA A 86 -20.37 -21.72 2.27
CA ALA A 86 -21.47 -21.86 1.30
C ALA A 86 -21.51 -23.25 0.63
N ALA A 87 -20.34 -23.85 0.39
CA ALA A 87 -20.26 -25.21 -0.15
C ALA A 87 -20.78 -26.26 0.86
N ARG A 88 -20.49 -26.08 2.15
CA ARG A 88 -21.00 -26.97 3.22
C ARG A 88 -22.50 -26.83 3.45
N SER A 89 -23.08 -25.63 3.29
CA SER A 89 -24.51 -25.42 3.48
C SER A 89 -25.38 -25.93 2.33
N ASN A 90 -24.84 -26.09 1.12
CA ASN A 90 -25.56 -26.59 -0.05
C ASN A 90 -25.37 -28.10 -0.30
N GLY A 91 -24.51 -28.76 0.48
CA GLY A 91 -24.17 -30.18 0.35
C GLY A 91 -24.73 -31.07 1.45
N GLY A 92 -25.60 -30.56 2.32
CA GLY A 92 -26.34 -31.30 3.35
C GLY A 92 -27.84 -31.05 3.22
#